data_AF-A0A1S2NWM0-F1
#
_entry.id   AF-A0A1S2NWM0-F1
#
_cell.length_a   1.000
_cell.length_b   1.000
_cell.length_c   1.000
_cell.angle_alpha   90.00
_cell.angle_beta   90.00
_cell.angle_gamma   90.00
#
_symmetry.space_group_name_H-M   'P 1'
#
loop_
_entity.id
_entity.type
_entity.pdbx_description
1 polymer ?
#
loop_
_entity_poly.entity_id
_entity_poly.type
_entity_poly.pdbx_seq_one_letter_code
_entity_poly.pdbx_strand_id
1 'polypeptide(L)'
;MEGNTLPSFTWSAFDRGPTARILDLAVMCQESGGRYSLTDELAAFVRLVQSSNEAQWLCPVTTVTALLDLTAQYLDGQHGELPQEFTAKLARAAAGLDGAEYLRTLAGTLRAIERDTAGATTPSAGAGWDTDIRFRMLRGFHDNWIGSGEYASLEEAISAAIDSEHPFCGDFLGPVAAEAESALVRLLDSADSGAGLSHTMPWATAATLTMLLDAVNSHMRHEHPAPLTTPDHDQR
;
A
#
# COMPACT_ATOMS: atom_id res chain seq x y z
N MET A 1 14.52 -40.16 -8.29
CA MET A 1 15.12 -39.05 -7.52
C MET A 1 14.77 -37.77 -8.26
N GLU A 2 13.60 -37.22 -7.94
CA GLU A 2 13.21 -35.90 -8.43
C GLU A 2 14.03 -34.88 -7.64
N GLY A 3 14.92 -34.17 -8.35
CA GLY A 3 15.66 -33.07 -7.79
C GLY A 3 14.69 -31.92 -7.54
N ASN A 4 14.37 -31.68 -6.27
CA ASN A 4 13.67 -30.49 -5.84
C ASN A 4 14.61 -29.29 -6.03
N THR A 5 14.64 -28.72 -7.24
CA THR A 5 15.34 -27.47 -7.52
C THR A 5 14.61 -26.37 -6.76
N LEU A 6 15.14 -26.03 -5.58
CA LEU A 6 14.73 -24.85 -4.84
C LEU A 6 14.70 -23.66 -5.81
N PRO A 7 13.58 -22.92 -5.91
CA PRO A 7 13.52 -21.74 -6.76
C PRO A 7 14.63 -20.78 -6.30
N SER A 8 15.50 -20.38 -7.22
CA SER A 8 16.55 -19.40 -6.92
C SER A 8 15.93 -18.16 -6.26
N PHE A 9 16.64 -17.55 -5.30
CA PHE A 9 16.14 -16.41 -4.51
C PHE A 9 15.64 -15.25 -5.39
N THR A 10 16.20 -15.12 -6.59
CA THR A 10 15.82 -14.17 -7.64
C THR A 10 14.38 -14.38 -8.15
N TRP A 11 13.84 -15.59 -8.06
CA TRP A 11 12.50 -15.93 -8.55
C TRP A 11 11.36 -15.45 -7.64
N SER A 12 11.63 -15.22 -6.35
CA SER A 12 10.64 -14.63 -5.42
C SER A 12 10.22 -13.22 -5.84
N ALA A 13 11.11 -12.48 -6.52
CA ALA A 13 10.83 -11.17 -7.07
C ALA A 13 9.79 -11.19 -8.21
N PHE A 14 9.55 -12.36 -8.83
CA PHE A 14 8.54 -12.52 -9.88
C PHE A 14 7.23 -13.06 -9.34
N ASP A 15 7.26 -13.91 -8.30
CA ASP A 15 6.07 -14.56 -7.76
C ASP A 15 5.31 -13.68 -6.75
N ARG A 16 6.05 -12.88 -5.97
CA ARG A 16 5.49 -11.98 -4.94
C ARG A 16 5.99 -10.55 -5.04
N GLY A 17 6.70 -10.22 -6.11
CA GLY A 17 7.25 -8.90 -6.33
C GLY A 17 6.36 -8.01 -7.21
N PRO A 18 6.90 -6.88 -7.66
CA PRO A 18 6.12 -5.84 -8.32
C PRO A 18 5.51 -6.29 -9.65
N THR A 19 6.17 -7.18 -10.41
CA THR A 19 5.64 -7.72 -11.67
C THR A 19 4.39 -8.59 -11.44
N ALA A 20 4.41 -9.47 -10.43
CA ALA A 20 3.21 -10.19 -10.00
C ALA A 20 2.08 -9.23 -9.60
N ARG A 21 2.41 -8.14 -8.89
CA ARG A 21 1.40 -7.14 -8.50
C ARG A 21 0.75 -6.45 -9.70
N ILE A 22 1.53 -6.11 -10.74
CA ILE A 22 0.97 -5.55 -11.99
C ILE A 22 0.02 -6.55 -12.66
N LEU A 23 0.38 -7.83 -12.69
CA LEU A 23 -0.50 -8.86 -13.23
C LEU A 23 -1.76 -9.06 -12.38
N ASP A 24 -1.67 -8.94 -11.05
CA ASP A 24 -2.85 -8.98 -10.17
C ASP A 24 -3.82 -7.84 -10.48
N LEU A 25 -3.31 -6.63 -10.75
CA LEU A 25 -4.15 -5.49 -11.15
C LEU A 25 -4.81 -5.73 -12.51
N ALA A 26 -4.07 -6.28 -13.47
CA ALA A 26 -4.62 -6.65 -14.78
C ALA A 26 -5.75 -7.68 -14.67
N VAL A 27 -5.52 -8.76 -13.91
CA VAL A 27 -6.51 -9.81 -13.65
C VAL A 27 -7.73 -9.23 -12.93
N MET A 28 -7.53 -8.42 -11.89
CA MET A 28 -8.61 -7.76 -11.17
C MET A 28 -9.47 -6.90 -12.11
N CYS A 29 -8.85 -6.08 -12.98
CA CYS A 29 -9.58 -5.23 -13.92
C CYS A 29 -10.39 -6.07 -14.93
N GLN A 30 -9.79 -7.16 -15.43
CA GLN A 30 -10.45 -8.08 -16.35
C GLN A 30 -11.68 -8.74 -15.71
N GLU A 31 -11.52 -9.28 -14.49
CA GLU A 31 -12.60 -9.93 -13.74
C GLU A 31 -13.70 -8.96 -13.32
N SER A 32 -13.37 -7.68 -13.19
CA SER A 32 -14.33 -6.64 -12.82
C SER A 32 -15.41 -6.41 -13.90
N GLY A 33 -15.25 -6.96 -15.10
CA GLY A 33 -16.21 -6.80 -16.20
C GLY A 33 -16.31 -5.36 -16.69
N GLY A 34 -15.24 -4.58 -16.58
CA GLY A 34 -15.20 -3.16 -16.97
C GLY A 34 -15.60 -2.18 -15.87
N ARG A 35 -15.80 -2.64 -14.63
CA ARG A 35 -16.00 -1.75 -13.48
C ARG A 35 -14.75 -0.92 -13.18
N TYR A 36 -13.57 -1.52 -13.35
CA TYR A 36 -12.28 -0.86 -13.13
C TYR A 36 -11.48 -0.77 -14.42
N SER A 37 -10.83 0.36 -14.62
CA SER A 37 -9.96 0.65 -15.76
C SER A 37 -8.52 0.29 -15.42
N LEU A 38 -7.89 -0.57 -16.22
CA LEU A 38 -6.49 -0.96 -15.99
C LEU A 38 -5.56 0.27 -15.97
N THR A 39 -5.79 1.25 -16.84
CA THR A 39 -5.00 2.48 -16.87
C THR A 39 -5.11 3.26 -15.56
N ASP A 40 -6.31 3.36 -15.00
CA ASP A 40 -6.55 4.09 -13.74
C ASP A 40 -5.91 3.36 -12.55
N GLU A 41 -5.98 2.03 -12.53
CA GLU A 41 -5.36 1.21 -11.48
C GLU A 41 -3.83 1.22 -11.57
N LEU A 42 -3.26 1.22 -12.79
CA LEU A 42 -1.82 1.40 -12.98
C LEU A 42 -1.39 2.82 -12.59
N ALA A 43 -2.21 3.84 -12.83
CA ALA A 43 -1.95 5.20 -12.36
C ALA A 43 -2.01 5.30 -10.82
N ALA A 44 -2.93 4.58 -10.17
CA ALA A 44 -2.95 4.48 -8.72
C ALA A 44 -1.68 3.81 -8.16
N PHE A 45 -1.19 2.75 -8.83
CA PHE A 45 0.09 2.12 -8.50
C PHE A 45 1.28 3.07 -8.63
N VAL A 46 1.39 3.79 -9.75
CA VAL A 46 2.47 4.77 -9.94
C VAL A 46 2.44 5.84 -8.87
N ARG A 47 1.28 6.43 -8.57
CA ARG A 47 1.13 7.43 -7.50
C ARG A 47 1.48 6.86 -6.12
N LEU A 48 1.14 5.61 -5.84
CA LEU A 48 1.50 4.94 -4.59
C LEU A 48 3.01 4.86 -4.43
N VAL A 49 3.70 4.30 -5.43
CA VAL A 49 5.17 4.21 -5.43
C VAL A 49 5.81 5.59 -5.33
N GLN A 50 5.33 6.56 -6.12
CA GLN A 50 5.86 7.92 -6.11
C GLN A 50 5.62 8.66 -4.78
N SER A 51 4.58 8.31 -4.03
CA SER A 51 4.29 8.95 -2.73
C SER A 51 5.03 8.34 -1.54
N SER A 52 5.74 7.22 -1.70
CA SER A 52 6.52 6.59 -0.63
C SER A 52 8.01 6.63 -0.97
N ASN A 53 8.80 7.30 -0.14
CA ASN A 53 10.25 7.36 -0.28
C ASN A 53 10.87 5.95 -0.23
N GLU A 54 10.35 5.09 0.64
CA GLU A 54 10.78 3.71 0.79
C GLU A 54 10.49 2.90 -0.48
N ALA A 55 9.29 3.04 -1.05
CA ALA A 55 8.93 2.37 -2.29
C ALA A 55 9.78 2.86 -3.47
N GLN A 56 9.98 4.17 -3.60
CA GLN A 56 10.87 4.75 -4.61
C GLN A 56 12.32 4.23 -4.46
N TRP A 57 12.79 4.08 -3.22
CA TRP A 57 14.15 3.63 -2.95
C TRP A 57 14.34 2.13 -3.22
N LEU A 58 13.38 1.30 -2.83
CA LEU A 58 13.45 -0.16 -2.99
C LEU A 58 13.13 -0.63 -4.41
N CYS A 59 12.07 -0.10 -5.01
CA CYS A 59 11.62 -0.51 -6.34
C CYS A 59 10.85 0.61 -7.05
N PRO A 60 11.56 1.57 -7.66
CA PRO A 60 10.91 2.64 -8.42
C PRO A 60 10.17 2.06 -9.64
N VAL A 61 9.20 2.81 -10.17
CA VAL A 61 8.39 2.39 -11.33
C VAL A 61 9.28 2.03 -12.53
N THR A 62 10.38 2.76 -12.75
CA THR A 62 11.38 2.42 -13.77
C THR A 62 11.91 0.99 -13.62
N THR A 63 12.22 0.53 -12.41
CA THR A 63 12.66 -0.84 -12.13
C THR A 63 11.56 -1.85 -12.45
N VAL A 64 10.30 -1.55 -12.10
CA VAL A 64 9.15 -2.42 -12.43
C VAL A 64 9.03 -2.61 -13.94
N THR A 65 9.12 -1.52 -14.72
CA THR A 65 9.03 -1.61 -16.19
C THR A 65 10.20 -2.36 -16.81
N ALA A 66 11.41 -2.21 -16.25
CA ALA A 66 12.57 -2.97 -16.67
C ALA A 66 12.42 -4.48 -16.39
N LEU A 67 11.82 -4.85 -15.25
CA LEU A 67 11.54 -6.25 -14.92
C LEU A 67 10.50 -6.85 -15.87
N LEU A 68 9.45 -6.10 -16.25
CA LEU A 68 8.47 -6.53 -17.24
C LEU A 68 9.13 -6.79 -18.60
N ASP A 69 9.96 -5.86 -19.08
CA ASP A 69 10.69 -6.03 -20.35
C ASP A 69 11.68 -7.18 -20.31
N LEU A 70 12.41 -7.34 -19.21
CA LEU A 70 13.34 -8.45 -19.01
C LEU A 70 12.61 -9.79 -19.06
N THR A 71 11.43 -9.87 -18.42
CA THR A 71 10.60 -11.08 -18.45
C THR A 71 10.08 -11.37 -19.85
N ALA A 72 9.67 -10.33 -20.60
CA ALA A 72 9.25 -10.47 -21.99
C ALA A 72 10.40 -10.93 -22.91
N GLN A 73 11.63 -10.46 -22.69
CA GLN A 73 12.81 -10.92 -23.44
C GLN A 73 13.14 -12.37 -23.11
N TYR A 74 13.01 -12.76 -21.85
CA TYR A 74 13.23 -14.13 -21.40
C TYR A 74 12.26 -15.13 -22.04
N LEU A 75 10.98 -14.74 -22.16
CA LEU A 75 9.94 -15.52 -22.86
C LEU A 75 10.25 -15.68 -24.36
N ASP A 76 10.58 -14.59 -25.06
CA ASP A 76 10.93 -14.64 -26.49
C ASP A 76 12.17 -15.51 -26.75
N GLY A 77 13.18 -15.40 -25.90
CA GLY A 77 14.44 -16.15 -26.02
C GLY A 77 14.32 -17.63 -25.65
N GLN A 78 13.16 -18.09 -25.19
CA GLN A 78 12.94 -19.43 -24.62
C GLN A 78 14.01 -19.79 -23.58
N HIS A 79 14.41 -18.83 -22.76
CA HIS A 79 15.55 -18.98 -21.85
C HIS A 79 15.21 -19.80 -20.58
N GLY A 80 14.41 -20.87 -20.70
CA GLY A 80 13.99 -21.70 -19.57
C GLY A 80 12.55 -21.41 -19.12
N GLU A 81 12.07 -22.17 -18.14
CA GLU A 81 10.69 -22.07 -17.66
C GLU A 81 10.56 -21.00 -16.57
N LEU A 82 9.54 -20.14 -16.70
CA LEU A 82 9.12 -19.25 -15.62
C LEU A 82 8.34 -20.05 -14.55
N PRO A 83 8.26 -19.55 -13.30
CA PRO A 83 7.41 -20.16 -12.28
C PRO A 83 6.00 -20.42 -12.80
N GLN A 84 5.44 -21.59 -12.48
CA GLN A 84 4.13 -22.00 -12.98
C GLN A 84 3.02 -21.04 -12.56
N GLU A 85 3.06 -20.55 -11.32
CA GLU A 85 2.09 -19.59 -10.79
C GLU A 85 2.13 -18.27 -11.57
N PHE A 86 3.33 -17.74 -11.83
CA PHE A 86 3.51 -16.55 -12.66
C PHE A 86 2.99 -16.77 -14.08
N THR A 87 3.32 -17.90 -14.69
CA THR A 87 2.90 -18.24 -16.06
C THR A 87 1.38 -18.36 -16.16
N ALA A 88 0.74 -19.00 -15.19
CA ALA A 88 -0.72 -19.11 -15.12
C ALA A 88 -1.38 -17.73 -14.95
N LYS A 89 -0.82 -16.88 -14.09
CA LYS A 89 -1.30 -15.51 -13.87
C LYS A 89 -1.14 -14.66 -15.13
N LEU A 90 0.01 -14.74 -15.81
CA LEU A 90 0.26 -14.04 -17.07
C LEU A 90 -0.72 -14.49 -18.15
N ALA A 91 -0.92 -15.79 -18.33
CA ALA A 91 -1.86 -16.32 -19.31
C ALA A 91 -3.30 -15.84 -19.05
N ARG A 92 -3.69 -15.76 -17.77
CA ARG A 92 -4.98 -15.22 -17.35
C ARG A 92 -5.10 -13.73 -17.71
N ALA A 93 -4.12 -12.92 -17.31
CA ALA A 93 -4.08 -11.47 -17.54
C ALA A 93 -4.05 -11.11 -19.04
N ALA A 94 -3.28 -11.86 -19.83
CA ALA A 94 -3.14 -11.65 -21.27
C ALA A 94 -4.40 -12.03 -22.05
N ALA A 95 -5.32 -12.81 -21.46
CA ALA A 95 -6.60 -13.18 -22.06
C ALA A 95 -6.52 -13.74 -23.49
N GLY A 96 -5.45 -14.51 -23.79
CA GLY A 96 -5.21 -15.08 -25.11
C GLY A 96 -4.28 -14.27 -26.03
N LEU A 97 -3.78 -13.11 -25.58
CA LEU A 97 -2.67 -12.41 -26.23
C LEU A 97 -1.34 -13.13 -25.98
N ASP A 98 -0.35 -12.83 -26.81
CA ASP A 98 1.02 -13.26 -26.57
C ASP A 98 1.56 -12.67 -25.26
N GLY A 99 2.10 -13.53 -24.39
CA GLY A 99 2.50 -13.14 -23.04
C GLY A 99 3.66 -12.13 -23.04
N ALA A 100 4.61 -12.27 -23.96
CA ALA A 100 5.75 -11.35 -24.04
C ALA A 100 5.34 -9.99 -24.60
N GLU A 101 4.50 -9.96 -25.64
CA GLU A 101 3.89 -8.74 -26.17
C GLU A 101 3.04 -8.02 -25.11
N TYR A 102 2.27 -8.78 -24.33
CA TYR A 102 1.44 -8.23 -23.26
C TYR A 102 2.28 -7.57 -22.16
N LEU A 103 3.38 -8.20 -21.73
CA LEU A 103 4.29 -7.62 -20.74
C LEU A 103 4.97 -6.33 -21.24
N ARG A 104 5.39 -6.28 -22.51
CA ARG A 104 5.93 -5.05 -23.13
C ARG A 104 4.89 -3.95 -23.20
N THR A 105 3.64 -4.31 -23.50
CA THR A 105 2.52 -3.37 -23.52
C THR A 105 2.27 -2.78 -22.13
N LEU A 106 2.28 -3.60 -21.07
CA LEU A 106 2.17 -3.12 -19.69
C LEU A 106 3.34 -2.20 -19.31
N ALA A 107 4.58 -2.57 -19.68
CA ALA A 107 5.75 -1.74 -19.45
C ALA A 107 5.65 -0.37 -20.15
N GLY A 108 5.20 -0.37 -21.41
CA GLY A 108 4.96 0.84 -22.20
C GLY A 108 3.89 1.74 -21.57
N THR A 109 2.76 1.16 -21.13
CA THR A 109 1.68 1.87 -20.45
C THR A 109 2.15 2.49 -19.14
N LEU A 110 2.87 1.75 -18.30
CA LEU A 110 3.43 2.26 -17.06
C LEU A 110 4.38 3.44 -17.29
N ARG A 111 5.24 3.39 -18.32
CA ARG A 111 6.12 4.52 -18.68
C ARG A 111 5.36 5.74 -19.20
N ALA A 112 4.24 5.54 -19.89
CA ALA A 112 3.38 6.64 -20.32
C ALA A 112 2.73 7.30 -19.10
N ILE A 113 2.11 6.50 -18.23
CA ILE A 113 1.51 6.95 -16.98
C ILE A 113 2.55 7.67 -16.11
N GLU A 114 3.73 7.09 -15.88
CA GLU A 114 4.77 7.69 -15.04
C GLU A 114 5.19 9.09 -15.52
N ARG A 115 5.25 9.30 -16.84
CA ARG A 115 5.53 10.60 -17.44
C ARG A 115 4.37 11.58 -17.25
N ASP A 116 3.13 11.10 -17.40
CA ASP A 116 1.92 11.93 -17.34
C ASP A 116 1.52 12.28 -15.89
N THR A 117 1.87 11.43 -14.92
CA THR A 117 1.49 11.61 -13.50
C THR A 117 2.61 12.23 -12.65
N ALA A 118 3.71 12.68 -13.25
CA ALA A 118 4.81 13.30 -12.51
C ALA A 118 4.31 14.50 -11.67
N GLY A 119 4.28 14.33 -10.35
CA GLY A 119 3.80 15.35 -9.39
C GLY A 119 2.29 15.32 -9.09
N ALA A 120 1.52 14.40 -9.68
CA ALA A 120 0.11 14.23 -9.36
C ALA A 120 -0.08 13.37 -8.11
N THR A 121 -0.68 13.93 -7.06
CA THR A 121 -0.91 13.24 -5.77
C THR A 121 -2.37 12.87 -5.52
N THR A 122 -3.30 13.41 -6.31
CA THR A 122 -4.73 13.19 -6.12
C THR A 122 -5.10 11.73 -6.45
N PRO A 123 -5.79 11.01 -5.55
CA PRO A 123 -6.30 9.68 -5.84
C PRO A 123 -7.37 9.75 -6.93
N SER A 124 -7.46 8.70 -7.77
CA SER A 124 -8.62 8.47 -8.63
C SER A 124 -9.58 7.53 -7.91
N ALA A 125 -10.86 7.55 -8.27
CA ALA A 125 -11.85 6.57 -7.83
C ALA A 125 -11.49 5.19 -8.43
N GLY A 126 -10.60 4.45 -7.75
CA GLY A 126 -10.18 3.10 -8.11
C GLY A 126 -10.79 2.03 -7.23
N ALA A 127 -10.31 0.79 -7.37
CA ALA A 127 -10.79 -0.38 -6.64
C ALA A 127 -10.48 -0.39 -5.12
N GLY A 128 -9.91 0.69 -4.57
CA GLY A 128 -9.69 0.88 -3.12
C GLY A 128 -8.48 0.16 -2.53
N TRP A 129 -7.80 -0.69 -3.29
CA TRP A 129 -6.62 -1.44 -2.81
C TRP A 129 -5.44 -0.55 -2.42
N ASP A 130 -5.31 0.64 -3.00
CA ASP A 130 -4.24 1.58 -2.68
C ASP A 130 -4.48 2.21 -1.31
N THR A 131 -5.75 2.45 -0.96
CA THR A 131 -6.18 2.91 0.36
C THR A 131 -5.86 1.86 1.42
N ASP A 132 -6.10 0.57 1.13
CA ASP A 132 -5.73 -0.54 2.02
C ASP A 132 -4.23 -0.62 2.33
N ILE A 133 -3.38 -0.26 1.36
CA ILE A 133 -1.92 -0.26 1.55
C ILE A 133 -1.46 0.99 2.29
N ARG A 134 -2.01 2.16 1.93
CA ARG A 134 -1.67 3.46 2.54
C ARG A 134 -2.05 3.56 4.01
N PHE A 135 -3.15 2.91 4.41
CA PHE A 135 -3.70 2.97 5.75
C PHE A 135 -3.68 1.61 6.46
N ARG A 136 -2.59 0.86 6.25
CA ARG A 136 -2.48 -0.52 6.76
C ARG A 136 -2.46 -0.59 8.29
N MET A 137 -1.86 0.39 8.96
CA MET A 137 -1.78 0.43 10.42
C MET A 137 -3.14 0.79 11.00
N LEU A 138 -3.82 1.76 10.39
CA LEU A 138 -5.16 2.16 10.78
C LEU A 138 -6.18 1.03 10.57
N ARG A 139 -6.08 0.29 9.46
CA ARG A 139 -6.89 -0.92 9.24
C ARG A 139 -6.58 -2.00 10.27
N GLY A 140 -5.31 -2.28 10.54
CA GLY A 140 -4.91 -3.24 11.57
C GLY A 140 -5.41 -2.85 12.96
N PHE A 141 -5.40 -1.55 13.29
CA PHE A 141 -5.97 -1.03 14.52
C PHE A 141 -7.47 -1.34 14.62
N HIS A 142 -8.22 -1.08 13.55
CA HIS A 142 -9.63 -1.43 13.49
C HIS A 142 -9.85 -2.92 13.68
N ASP A 143 -9.16 -3.76 12.91
CA ASP A 143 -9.41 -5.20 12.91
C ASP A 143 -9.13 -5.85 14.27
N ASN A 144 -8.14 -5.33 15.01
CA ASN A 144 -7.76 -5.86 16.31
C ASN A 144 -8.59 -5.29 17.47
N TRP A 145 -8.94 -3.99 17.43
CA TRP A 145 -9.48 -3.29 18.60
C TRP A 145 -10.93 -2.81 18.43
N ILE A 146 -11.29 -2.29 17.26
CA ILE A 146 -12.62 -1.69 17.05
C ILE A 146 -13.61 -2.72 16.52
N GLY A 147 -13.19 -3.47 15.49
CA GLY A 147 -14.02 -4.41 14.75
C GLY A 147 -14.25 -5.75 15.44
N SER A 148 -13.56 -6.01 16.57
CA SER A 148 -13.70 -7.25 17.34
C SER A 148 -15.07 -7.36 18.04
N GLY A 149 -15.73 -6.22 18.28
CA GLY A 149 -16.97 -6.15 19.06
C GLY A 149 -16.79 -6.46 20.55
N GLU A 150 -15.54 -6.52 21.01
CA GLU A 150 -15.19 -6.80 22.41
C GLU A 150 -15.55 -5.65 23.35
N TYR A 151 -15.41 -4.41 22.86
CA TYR A 151 -15.60 -3.19 23.65
C TYR A 151 -16.97 -2.56 23.37
N ALA A 152 -17.56 -1.94 24.40
CA ALA A 152 -18.89 -1.36 24.32
C ALA A 152 -18.92 -0.01 23.58
N SER A 153 -17.76 0.62 23.40
CA SER A 153 -17.60 1.91 22.71
C SER A 153 -16.25 2.03 22.01
N LEU A 154 -16.16 2.98 21.08
CA LEU A 154 -14.91 3.30 20.39
C LEU A 154 -13.86 3.84 21.38
N GLU A 155 -14.30 4.68 22.32
CA GLU A 155 -13.46 5.24 23.37
C GLU A 155 -12.82 4.14 24.23
N GLU A 156 -13.61 3.13 24.61
CA GLU A 156 -13.13 1.99 25.38
C GLU A 156 -12.13 1.15 24.57
N ALA A 157 -12.42 0.89 23.30
CA ALA A 157 -11.50 0.17 22.41
C ALA A 157 -10.16 0.90 22.26
N ILE A 158 -10.18 2.23 22.11
CA ILE A 158 -8.96 3.04 21.99
C ILE A 158 -8.17 3.01 23.30
N SER A 159 -8.84 3.17 24.45
CA SER A 159 -8.17 3.11 25.75
C SER A 159 -7.51 1.75 25.96
N ALA A 160 -8.23 0.66 25.68
CA ALA A 160 -7.72 -0.70 25.83
C ALA A 160 -6.51 -0.98 24.93
N ALA A 161 -6.53 -0.48 23.69
CA ALA A 161 -5.40 -0.56 22.78
C ALA A 161 -4.17 0.17 23.32
N ILE A 162 -4.34 1.40 23.82
CA ILE A 162 -3.26 2.19 24.41
C ILE A 162 -2.67 1.46 25.63
N ASP A 163 -3.52 1.00 26.54
CA ASP A 163 -3.09 0.36 27.79
C ASP A 163 -2.34 -0.95 27.52
N SER A 164 -2.81 -1.72 26.53
CA SER A 164 -2.26 -3.04 26.21
C SER A 164 -0.90 -3.00 25.52
N GLU A 165 -0.60 -1.94 24.78
CA GLU A 165 0.65 -1.81 24.02
C GLU A 165 1.82 -1.29 24.86
N HIS A 166 1.61 -1.00 26.15
CA HIS A 166 2.70 -0.61 27.06
C HIS A 166 3.70 -1.75 27.29
N PRO A 167 5.02 -1.45 27.30
CA PRO A 167 5.68 -0.15 27.18
C PRO A 167 6.08 0.24 25.73
N PHE A 168 5.59 -0.49 24.72
CA PHE A 168 5.92 -0.32 23.30
C PHE A 168 4.92 0.58 22.55
N CYS A 169 4.12 1.35 23.28
CA CYS A 169 3.05 2.19 22.74
C CYS A 169 3.58 3.19 21.69
N GLY A 170 4.81 3.68 21.79
CA GLY A 170 5.42 4.54 20.76
C GLY A 170 5.59 3.87 19.39
N ASP A 171 5.98 2.59 19.35
CA ASP A 171 6.22 1.84 18.11
C ASP A 171 4.90 1.48 17.41
N PHE A 172 3.84 1.27 18.18
CA PHE A 172 2.51 0.94 17.67
C PHE A 172 1.66 2.18 17.35
N LEU A 173 1.52 3.10 18.32
CA LEU A 173 0.62 4.25 18.20
C LEU A 173 1.18 5.35 17.28
N GLY A 174 2.50 5.49 17.17
CA GLY A 174 3.12 6.47 16.27
C GLY A 174 2.70 6.29 14.81
N PRO A 175 2.89 5.09 14.22
CA PRO A 175 2.42 4.79 12.87
C PRO A 175 0.89 4.91 12.70
N VAL A 176 0.10 4.48 13.69
CA VAL A 176 -1.38 4.62 13.66
C VAL A 176 -1.80 6.09 13.63
N ALA A 177 -1.19 6.93 14.47
CA ALA A 177 -1.47 8.37 14.50
C ALA A 177 -1.07 9.05 13.19
N ALA A 178 0.09 8.74 12.63
CA ALA A 178 0.53 9.30 11.35
C ALA A 178 -0.44 8.96 10.20
N GLU A 179 -0.93 7.72 10.15
CA GLU A 179 -1.95 7.31 9.18
C GLU A 179 -3.30 7.98 9.43
N ALA A 180 -3.73 8.13 10.69
CA ALA A 180 -4.97 8.82 11.06
C ALA A 180 -4.95 10.32 10.70
N GLU A 181 -3.82 11.01 10.90
CA GLU A 181 -3.64 12.40 10.46
C GLU A 181 -3.73 12.53 8.93
N SER A 182 -3.03 11.65 8.20
CA SER A 182 -3.06 11.62 6.74
C SER A 182 -4.48 11.35 6.20
N ALA A 183 -5.22 10.44 6.85
CA ALA A 183 -6.62 10.16 6.52
C ALA A 183 -7.51 11.39 6.77
N LEU A 184 -7.32 12.08 7.90
CA LEU A 184 -8.08 13.27 8.25
C LEU A 184 -7.85 14.41 7.25
N VAL A 185 -6.60 14.65 6.85
CA VAL A 185 -6.27 15.66 5.82
C VAL A 185 -7.01 15.36 4.52
N ARG A 186 -7.04 14.09 4.08
CA ARG A 186 -7.75 13.68 2.85
C ARG A 186 -9.26 13.86 2.93
N LEU A 187 -9.87 13.56 4.08
CA LEU A 187 -11.30 13.78 4.29
C LEU A 187 -11.67 15.27 4.23
N LEU A 188 -10.76 16.14 4.69
CA LEU A 188 -10.96 17.59 4.71
C LEU A 188 -10.62 18.26 3.38
N ASP A 189 -9.76 17.65 2.56
CA ASP A 189 -9.30 18.19 1.28
C ASP A 189 -10.41 18.21 0.21
N SER A 190 -11.11 17.10 0.01
CA SER A 190 -12.27 17.03 -0.91
C SER A 190 -13.16 15.81 -0.69
N ALA A 191 -14.44 15.93 -1.06
CA ALA A 191 -15.41 14.82 -1.01
C ALA A 191 -14.95 13.61 -1.84
N ASP A 192 -14.35 13.85 -3.02
CA ASP A 192 -13.82 12.79 -3.89
C ASP A 192 -12.61 12.09 -3.26
N SER A 193 -11.72 12.82 -2.59
CA SER A 193 -10.56 12.24 -1.88
C SER A 193 -10.98 11.42 -0.66
N GLY A 194 -12.11 11.77 -0.02
CA GLY A 194 -12.68 11.02 1.10
C GLY A 194 -13.49 9.79 0.72
N ALA A 195 -13.94 9.67 -0.54
CA ALA A 195 -14.85 8.61 -0.97
C ALA A 195 -14.21 7.21 -0.91
N GLY A 196 -12.95 7.08 -1.34
CA GLY A 196 -12.21 5.81 -1.27
C GLY A 196 -11.97 5.36 0.17
N LEU A 197 -11.60 6.30 1.04
CA LEU A 197 -11.43 6.03 2.47
C LEU A 197 -12.74 5.58 3.13
N SER A 198 -13.84 6.28 2.85
CA SER A 198 -15.15 5.98 3.42
C SER A 198 -15.72 4.64 2.95
N HIS A 199 -15.37 4.22 1.72
CA HIS A 199 -15.78 2.92 1.19
C HIS A 199 -15.04 1.78 1.88
N THR A 200 -13.71 1.88 2.03
CA THR A 200 -12.87 0.81 2.56
C THR A 200 -12.84 0.79 4.10
N MET A 201 -12.92 1.94 4.74
CA MET A 201 -12.91 2.10 6.20
C MET A 201 -14.05 3.02 6.65
N PRO A 202 -15.31 2.55 6.67
CA PRO A 202 -16.47 3.37 7.02
C PRO A 202 -16.41 3.98 8.43
N TRP A 203 -15.66 3.35 9.34
CA TRP A 203 -15.48 3.83 10.70
C TRP A 203 -14.55 5.04 10.78
N ALA A 204 -13.66 5.25 9.79
CA ALA A 204 -12.62 6.28 9.78
C ALA A 204 -13.20 7.64 9.32
N THR A 205 -14.14 8.16 10.10
CA THR A 205 -14.73 9.50 9.92
C THR A 205 -13.85 10.57 10.54
N ALA A 206 -14.05 11.85 10.18
CA ALA A 206 -13.31 12.95 10.80
C ALA A 206 -13.47 12.97 12.34
N ALA A 207 -14.66 12.65 12.85
CA ALA A 207 -14.93 12.63 14.28
C ALA A 207 -14.18 11.51 15.00
N THR A 208 -14.22 10.29 14.47
CA THR A 208 -13.57 9.11 15.07
C THR A 208 -12.04 9.19 14.97
N LEU A 209 -11.50 9.71 13.86
CA LEU A 209 -10.07 9.96 13.71
C LEU A 209 -9.57 11.04 14.67
N THR A 210 -10.33 12.11 14.86
CA THR A 210 -9.97 13.16 15.84
C THR A 210 -9.95 12.60 17.26
N MET A 211 -10.94 11.79 17.63
CA MET A 211 -11.00 11.12 18.93
C MET A 211 -9.79 10.20 19.18
N LEU A 212 -9.42 9.40 18.17
CA LEU A 212 -8.23 8.55 18.22
C LEU A 212 -6.96 9.39 18.43
N LEU A 213 -6.78 10.45 17.63
CA LEU A 213 -5.62 11.33 17.73
C LEU A 213 -5.54 12.05 19.07
N ASP A 214 -6.67 12.51 19.61
CA ASP A 214 -6.71 13.17 20.92
C ASP A 214 -6.32 12.20 22.04
N ALA A 215 -6.83 10.97 22.01
CA ALA A 215 -6.49 9.94 22.98
C ALA A 215 -4.99 9.58 22.92
N VAL A 216 -4.46 9.31 21.72
CA VAL A 216 -3.05 9.00 21.52
C VAL A 216 -2.17 10.18 21.95
N ASN A 217 -2.47 11.40 21.52
CA ASN A 217 -1.68 12.58 21.89
C ASN A 217 -1.74 12.89 23.39
N SER A 218 -2.90 12.69 24.03
CA SER A 218 -3.03 12.80 25.48
C SER A 218 -2.14 11.79 26.19
N HIS A 219 -2.21 10.54 25.75
CA HIS A 219 -1.40 9.45 26.27
C HIS A 219 0.10 9.72 26.13
N MET A 220 0.57 10.03 24.92
CA MET A 220 1.98 10.28 24.65
C MET A 220 2.54 11.45 25.46
N ARG A 221 1.75 12.52 25.68
CA ARG A 221 2.17 13.65 26.54
C ARG A 221 2.26 13.28 28.02
N HIS A 222 1.45 12.33 28.47
CA HIS A 222 1.42 11.92 29.87
C HIS A 222 2.59 10.97 30.19
N GLU A 223 2.76 9.91 29.40
CA GLU A 223 3.75 8.85 29.66
C GLU A 223 5.13 9.13 29.05
N HIS A 224 5.21 9.96 28.01
CA HIS A 224 6.46 10.33 27.34
C HIS A 224 6.69 11.85 27.38
N PRO A 225 6.79 12.46 28.58
CA PRO A 225 7.08 13.88 28.68
C PRO A 225 8.40 14.18 27.98
N ALA A 226 8.45 15.28 27.22
CA ALA A 226 9.69 15.74 26.62
C ALA A 226 10.76 15.84 27.72
N PRO A 227 12.01 15.39 27.46
CA PRO A 227 13.08 15.55 28.43
C PRO A 227 13.17 17.04 28.78
N LEU A 228 13.11 17.35 30.08
CA LEU A 228 13.34 18.70 30.58
C LEU A 228 14.66 19.18 29.97
N THR A 229 14.61 20.27 29.20
CA THR A 229 15.81 20.98 28.78
C THR A 229 16.58 21.37 30.03
N THR A 230 17.62 20.60 30.36
CA THR A 230 18.59 21.02 31.36
C THR A 230 19.15 22.35 30.88
N PRO A 231 18.99 23.45 31.64
CA PRO A 231 19.56 24.73 31.24
C PRO A 231 21.06 24.55 31.06
N ASP A 232 21.54 25.00 29.91
CA ASP A 232 22.96 25.03 29.57
C ASP A 232 23.68 25.86 30.64
N HIS A 233 24.37 25.18 31.55
CA HIS A 233 25.11 25.80 32.65
C HIS A 233 26.51 26.24 32.23
N ASP A 234 26.79 26.37 30.93
CA ASP A 234 28.06 26.88 30.41
C ASP A 234 27.94 28.28 29.77
N GLN A 235 27.46 29.25 30.55
CA GLN A 235 27.82 30.65 30.36
C GLN A 235 28.49 31.21 31.62
N ARG A 236 29.82 31.03 31.73
CA ARG A 236 30.73 31.91 32.47
C ARG A 236 32.08 32.00 31.79
#